data_AF-R0KUY1-F1
#
_entry.id   AF-R0KUY1-F1
#
_cell.length_a   1.000
_cell.length_b   1.000
_cell.length_c   1.000
_cell.angle_alpha   90.00
_cell.angle_beta   90.00
_cell.angle_gamma   90.00
#
_symmetry.space_group_name_H-M   'P 1'
#
loop_
_entity.id
_entity.type
_entity.pdbx_description
1 polymer ?
#
loop_
_entity_poly.entity_id
_entity_poly.type
_entity_poly.pdbx_seq_one_letter_code
_entity_poly.pdbx_strand_id
1 'polypeptide(L)'
;MFHKIDLLKPSSLRMNEADIIELLKRCYGPSEFKTKVSQATTPQEDNNLEETKDLNETYWSHTVLPDSFYLFNIKRGNKLEYYKYKACKSEESNLFDIKPRKLARLLTDLDILLIMKINPSELVDYDGVFRENEHLNLNYMKNKNRGLINFLSSLMKNSKTHRYLLKVMKHLKNLKNLNSLECFSKAFRNQRLKTEELSHLSAIEEDINTYFVLRQTVDCYHEKGFEFIYPFDLFLKDVEDSNLNINQEDASMRFCRLMEMLVGLQNNVYTWGPDNEKENIKKRFKHKYEHFLLFYASKWLNVKTNVVDNRLESNEGIFLFL
;
A
#
# COMPACT_ATOMS: atom_id res chain seq x y z
N MET A 1 51.06 39.78 0.12
CA MET A 1 50.86 39.23 -1.24
C MET A 1 50.47 37.76 -1.08
N PHE A 2 49.17 37.47 -1.01
CA PHE A 2 48.64 36.11 -1.03
C PHE A 2 47.37 36.12 -1.89
N HIS A 3 47.30 35.13 -2.78
CA HIS A 3 46.42 35.09 -3.95
C HIS A 3 44.94 34.93 -3.59
N LYS A 4 44.09 35.60 -4.38
CA LYS A 4 42.65 35.32 -4.48
C LYS A 4 42.45 33.85 -4.84
N ILE A 5 41.68 33.14 -4.02
CA ILE A 5 41.03 31.89 -4.42
C ILE A 5 39.62 32.28 -4.82
N ASP A 6 39.32 32.17 -6.12
CA ASP A 6 37.98 32.37 -6.65
C ASP A 6 37.03 31.31 -6.09
N LEU A 7 35.97 31.77 -5.43
CA LEU A 7 34.84 30.96 -4.99
C LEU A 7 34.09 30.44 -6.22
N LEU A 8 34.27 29.16 -6.53
CA LEU A 8 33.40 28.43 -7.44
C LEU A 8 31.98 28.41 -6.86
N LYS A 9 31.04 29.01 -7.59
CA LYS A 9 29.60 28.91 -7.31
C LYS A 9 29.18 27.44 -7.31
N PRO A 10 28.26 27.00 -6.42
CA PRO A 10 27.69 25.66 -6.49
C PRO A 10 26.81 25.57 -7.73
N SER A 11 27.31 24.90 -8.76
CA SER A 11 26.51 24.44 -9.89
C SER A 11 25.57 23.33 -9.39
N SER A 12 24.29 23.48 -9.69
CA SER A 12 23.21 22.52 -9.46
C SER A 12 23.62 21.07 -9.78
N LEU A 13 23.90 20.27 -8.74
CA LEU A 13 24.01 18.82 -8.85
C LEU A 13 22.60 18.23 -8.77
N ARG A 14 21.88 18.25 -9.89
CA ARG A 14 20.81 17.28 -10.14
C ARG A 14 21.50 16.03 -10.66
N MET A 15 21.52 14.96 -9.87
CA MET A 15 21.86 13.64 -10.41
C MET A 15 20.76 13.24 -11.39
N ASN A 16 21.13 13.06 -12.65
CA ASN A 16 20.18 12.62 -13.67
C ASN A 16 20.03 11.09 -13.63
N GLU A 17 19.02 10.56 -14.33
CA GLU A 17 18.72 9.13 -14.40
C GLU A 17 19.92 8.29 -14.86
N ALA A 18 20.78 8.85 -15.74
CA ALA A 18 21.98 8.18 -16.20
C ALA A 18 23.04 8.06 -15.09
N ASP A 19 23.19 9.07 -14.23
CA ASP A 19 24.10 9.05 -13.08
C ASP A 19 23.67 7.99 -12.06
N ILE A 20 22.37 7.82 -11.84
CA ILE A 20 21.81 6.78 -10.95
C ILE A 20 22.03 5.38 -11.54
N ILE A 21 21.76 5.20 -12.84
CA ILE A 21 21.96 3.92 -13.54
C ILE A 21 23.46 3.54 -13.56
N GLU A 22 24.36 4.50 -13.71
CA GLU A 22 25.80 4.26 -13.70
C GLU A 22 26.33 3.92 -12.30
N LEU A 23 25.78 4.56 -11.26
CA LEU A 23 26.04 4.21 -9.86
C LEU A 23 25.59 2.77 -9.56
N LEU A 24 24.40 2.38 -10.04
CA LEU A 24 23.85 1.04 -9.87
C LEU A 24 24.65 -0.04 -10.62
N LYS A 25 25.16 0.28 -11.84
CA LYS A 25 26.05 -0.62 -12.60
C LYS A 25 27.41 -0.80 -11.93
N ARG A 26 27.97 0.25 -11.32
CA ARG A 26 29.24 0.18 -10.57
C ARG A 26 29.14 -0.67 -9.30
N CYS A 27 27.99 -0.66 -8.64
CA CYS A 27 27.82 -1.38 -7.36
C CYS A 27 27.47 -2.87 -7.52
N TYR A 28 26.87 -3.30 -8.65
CA TYR A 28 26.28 -4.64 -8.75
C TYR A 28 26.66 -5.46 -9.99
N GLY A 29 27.45 -4.91 -10.93
CA GLY A 29 27.96 -5.63 -12.10
C GLY A 29 26.90 -5.99 -13.17
N PRO A 30 27.31 -6.32 -14.41
CA PRO A 30 26.38 -6.48 -15.52
C PRO A 30 25.67 -7.85 -15.47
N SER A 31 24.35 -7.87 -15.30
CA SER A 31 23.54 -9.08 -15.43
C SER A 31 22.76 -9.05 -16.75
N GLU A 32 23.05 -10.03 -17.62
CA GLU A 32 22.48 -10.19 -18.96
C GLU A 32 20.99 -10.59 -18.91
N PHE A 33 20.10 -9.76 -19.47
CA PHE A 33 18.74 -10.16 -19.82
C PHE A 33 18.79 -11.05 -21.08
N LYS A 34 18.40 -12.33 -20.96
CA LYS A 34 18.15 -13.22 -22.11
C LYS A 34 16.68 -13.67 -22.13
N THR A 35 15.95 -13.25 -23.15
CA THR A 35 14.58 -13.68 -23.46
C THR A 35 14.63 -14.81 -24.48
N LYS A 36 14.15 -16.01 -24.14
CA LYS A 36 13.86 -17.07 -25.12
C LYS A 36 12.36 -17.12 -25.41
N VAL A 37 12.02 -17.02 -26.68
CA VAL A 37 10.69 -17.25 -27.24
C VAL A 37 10.50 -18.75 -27.46
N SER A 38 9.32 -19.28 -27.14
CA SER A 38 8.90 -20.61 -27.61
C SER A 38 7.40 -20.63 -27.87
N GLN A 39 7.06 -21.06 -29.09
CA GLN A 39 5.72 -21.24 -29.62
C GLN A 39 5.04 -22.45 -28.96
N ALA A 40 3.73 -22.38 -28.77
CA ALA A 40 2.92 -23.55 -28.42
C ALA A 40 1.61 -23.55 -29.21
N THR A 41 1.36 -24.71 -29.81
CA THR A 41 0.21 -25.18 -30.59
C THR A 41 -1.04 -25.42 -29.73
N THR A 42 -2.19 -25.25 -30.37
CA THR A 42 -3.57 -25.50 -29.90
C THR A 42 -3.86 -26.98 -29.63
N PRO A 43 -4.83 -27.30 -28.74
CA PRO A 43 -6.09 -27.86 -29.26
C PRO A 43 -7.38 -27.48 -28.51
N GLN A 44 -8.41 -27.36 -29.34
CA GLN A 44 -9.87 -27.63 -29.27
C GLN A 44 -10.70 -27.52 -27.98
N GLU A 45 -11.86 -26.92 -28.23
CA GLU A 45 -12.98 -26.51 -27.39
C GLU A 45 -13.87 -27.68 -26.96
N ASP A 46 -14.48 -27.54 -25.78
CA ASP A 46 -15.82 -28.08 -25.52
C ASP A 46 -16.69 -26.97 -24.92
N ASN A 47 -17.75 -26.65 -25.66
CA ASN A 47 -18.72 -25.60 -25.40
C ASN A 47 -19.72 -26.05 -24.33
N ASN A 48 -19.97 -25.18 -23.35
CA ASN A 48 -21.31 -24.97 -22.80
C ASN A 48 -21.40 -23.50 -22.37
N LEU A 49 -21.99 -22.71 -23.26
CA LEU A 49 -22.28 -21.29 -23.09
C LEU A 49 -23.43 -21.12 -22.09
N GLU A 50 -23.16 -20.33 -21.04
CA GLU A 50 -24.18 -19.50 -20.40
C GLU A 50 -23.69 -18.04 -20.40
N GLU A 51 -24.66 -17.15 -20.56
CA GLU A 51 -24.56 -15.77 -21.03
C GLU A 51 -23.46 -14.92 -20.38
N THR A 52 -22.50 -14.50 -21.21
CA THR A 52 -21.46 -13.55 -20.85
C THR A 52 -22.02 -12.13 -20.80
N LYS A 53 -22.25 -11.60 -19.60
CA LYS A 53 -22.35 -10.16 -19.38
C LYS A 53 -21.05 -9.47 -19.81
N ASP A 54 -21.22 -8.34 -20.46
CA ASP A 54 -20.15 -7.55 -21.07
C ASP A 54 -19.12 -7.10 -20.01
N LEU A 55 -17.85 -7.48 -20.21
CA LEU A 55 -16.77 -7.37 -19.22
C LEU A 55 -16.30 -5.93 -18.97
N ASN A 56 -16.55 -5.02 -19.92
CA ASN A 56 -15.98 -3.67 -19.89
C ASN A 56 -16.65 -2.74 -18.87
N GLU A 57 -17.83 -3.09 -18.34
CA GLU A 57 -18.52 -2.28 -17.31
C GLU A 57 -18.41 -2.85 -15.89
N THR A 58 -17.92 -4.08 -15.71
CA THR A 58 -18.06 -4.79 -14.42
C THR A 58 -16.88 -4.58 -13.46
N TYR A 59 -15.68 -4.28 -13.98
CA TYR A 59 -14.44 -4.23 -13.19
C TYR A 59 -13.73 -2.87 -13.27
N TRP A 60 -12.83 -2.62 -12.31
CA TRP A 60 -12.12 -1.35 -12.21
C TRP A 60 -11.11 -1.15 -13.32
N SER A 61 -10.90 0.12 -13.69
CA SER A 61 -9.83 0.51 -14.61
C SER A 61 -8.46 0.23 -13.98
N HIS A 62 -7.50 -0.17 -14.83
CA HIS A 62 -6.11 -0.32 -14.42
C HIS A 62 -5.50 1.00 -13.94
N THR A 63 -6.09 2.16 -14.22
CA THR A 63 -5.63 3.46 -13.68
C THR A 63 -6.07 3.70 -12.23
N VAL A 64 -7.04 2.93 -11.72
CA VAL A 64 -7.62 3.10 -10.38
C VAL A 64 -6.95 2.16 -9.37
N LEU A 65 -6.85 0.89 -9.71
CA LEU A 65 -6.22 -0.17 -8.91
C LEU A 65 -5.55 -1.16 -9.87
N PRO A 66 -4.53 -1.91 -9.44
CA PRO A 66 -3.86 -2.86 -10.32
C PRO A 66 -4.79 -4.01 -10.65
N ASP A 67 -4.53 -4.66 -11.78
CA ASP A 67 -5.24 -5.87 -12.12
C ASP A 67 -4.84 -6.98 -11.14
N SER A 68 -5.84 -7.58 -10.50
CA SER A 68 -5.63 -8.86 -9.80
C SER A 68 -5.21 -9.94 -10.80
N PHE A 69 -4.60 -11.03 -10.30
CA PHE A 69 -4.22 -12.17 -11.14
C PHE A 69 -5.37 -12.68 -12.05
N TYR A 70 -6.61 -12.73 -11.56
CA TYR A 70 -7.74 -13.16 -12.39
C TYR A 70 -8.08 -12.14 -13.47
N LEU A 71 -8.14 -10.85 -13.13
CA LEU A 71 -8.42 -9.80 -14.12
C LEU A 71 -7.33 -9.72 -15.19
N PHE A 72 -6.06 -9.86 -14.80
CA PHE A 72 -4.95 -9.92 -15.74
C PHE A 72 -5.13 -11.05 -16.76
N ASN A 73 -5.52 -12.26 -16.33
CA ASN A 73 -5.74 -13.38 -17.25
C ASN A 73 -7.00 -13.21 -18.10
N ILE A 74 -8.08 -12.65 -17.54
CA ILE A 74 -9.31 -12.30 -18.28
C ILE A 74 -8.99 -11.34 -19.42
N LYS A 75 -8.26 -10.25 -19.15
CA LYS A 75 -7.90 -9.25 -20.18
C LYS A 75 -6.99 -9.80 -21.28
N ARG A 76 -6.22 -10.86 -20.98
CA ARG A 76 -5.38 -11.55 -21.97
C ARG A 76 -6.12 -12.63 -22.76
N GLY A 77 -7.40 -12.88 -22.47
CA GLY A 77 -8.20 -13.93 -23.11
C GLY A 77 -7.79 -15.36 -22.75
N ASN A 78 -6.85 -15.55 -21.83
CA ASN A 78 -6.38 -16.89 -21.44
C ASN A 78 -7.46 -17.57 -20.58
N LYS A 79 -7.97 -18.75 -20.98
CA LYS A 79 -9.00 -19.52 -20.23
C LYS A 79 -10.09 -18.62 -19.63
N LEU A 80 -10.66 -17.75 -20.47
CA LEU A 80 -11.50 -16.62 -20.08
C LEU A 80 -12.60 -17.02 -19.07
N GLU A 81 -13.40 -18.03 -19.42
CA GLU A 81 -14.52 -18.48 -18.60
C GLU A 81 -14.08 -19.06 -17.25
N TYR A 82 -12.95 -19.77 -17.22
CA TYR A 82 -12.37 -20.28 -15.97
C TYR A 82 -12.00 -19.14 -15.01
N TYR A 83 -11.32 -18.10 -15.51
CA TYR A 83 -10.91 -16.99 -14.64
C TYR A 83 -12.06 -16.08 -14.26
N LYS A 84 -13.07 -15.88 -15.13
CA LYS A 84 -14.33 -15.22 -14.76
C LYS A 84 -15.02 -15.96 -13.62
N TYR A 85 -15.15 -17.29 -13.73
CA TYR A 85 -15.72 -18.11 -12.67
C TYR A 85 -14.96 -17.97 -11.35
N LYS A 86 -13.61 -18.00 -11.40
CA LYS A 86 -12.78 -17.81 -10.19
C LYS A 86 -12.89 -16.42 -9.58
N ALA A 87 -12.98 -15.37 -10.40
CA ALA A 87 -13.22 -13.99 -9.96
C ALA A 87 -14.56 -13.89 -9.23
N CYS A 88 -15.65 -14.29 -9.88
CA CYS A 88 -17.00 -14.30 -9.31
C CYS A 88 -17.06 -15.06 -7.97
N LYS A 89 -16.50 -16.28 -7.89
CA LYS A 89 -16.43 -17.06 -6.64
C LYS A 89 -15.63 -16.37 -5.53
N SER A 90 -14.69 -15.50 -5.90
CA SER A 90 -13.91 -14.71 -4.94
C SER A 90 -14.72 -13.51 -4.46
N GLU A 91 -15.45 -12.84 -5.34
CA GLU A 91 -16.35 -11.72 -5.04
C GLU A 91 -17.52 -12.13 -4.13
N GLU A 92 -18.05 -13.34 -4.28
CA GLU A 92 -19.11 -13.92 -3.43
C GLU A 92 -18.64 -14.26 -2.00
N SER A 93 -17.34 -14.20 -1.72
CA SER A 93 -16.81 -14.57 -0.40
C SER A 93 -17.18 -13.55 0.68
N ASN A 94 -17.29 -14.00 1.93
CA ASN A 94 -17.55 -13.11 3.06
C ASN A 94 -16.26 -12.82 3.84
N LEU A 95 -16.02 -11.54 4.18
CA LEU A 95 -14.87 -11.13 5.00
C LEU A 95 -14.83 -11.87 6.34
N PHE A 96 -15.99 -12.11 6.95
CA PHE A 96 -16.10 -12.71 8.28
C PHE A 96 -15.81 -14.22 8.31
N ASP A 97 -15.73 -14.88 7.14
CA ASP A 97 -15.31 -16.28 7.03
C ASP A 97 -13.78 -16.42 7.09
N ILE A 98 -13.06 -15.31 6.91
CA ILE A 98 -11.61 -15.28 7.03
C ILE A 98 -11.26 -15.17 8.53
N LYS A 99 -10.30 -15.95 9.02
CA LYS A 99 -9.85 -15.79 10.42
C LYS A 99 -9.16 -14.43 10.59
N PRO A 100 -9.34 -13.69 11.71
CA PRO A 100 -8.75 -12.36 11.91
C PRO A 100 -7.23 -12.30 11.67
N ARG A 101 -6.47 -13.26 12.21
CA ARG A 101 -5.02 -13.38 12.00
C ARG A 101 -4.65 -13.55 10.52
N LYS A 102 -5.45 -14.33 9.78
CA LYS A 102 -5.26 -14.56 8.34
C LYS A 102 -5.58 -13.30 7.54
N LEU A 103 -6.65 -12.59 7.88
CA LEU A 103 -7.00 -11.33 7.22
C LEU A 103 -5.90 -10.28 7.43
N ALA A 104 -5.38 -10.13 8.66
CA ALA A 104 -4.27 -9.22 8.94
C ALA A 104 -3.02 -9.55 8.11
N ARG A 105 -2.69 -10.85 7.97
CA ARG A 105 -1.60 -11.29 7.08
C ARG A 105 -1.88 -10.96 5.62
N LEU A 106 -3.09 -11.23 5.13
CA LEU A 106 -3.45 -10.96 3.73
C LEU A 106 -3.38 -9.46 3.40
N LEU A 107 -3.82 -8.59 4.31
CA LEU A 107 -3.70 -7.14 4.15
C LEU A 107 -2.24 -6.69 4.11
N THR A 108 -1.40 -7.26 5.00
CA THR A 108 0.04 -7.02 5.04
C THR A 108 0.73 -7.45 3.76
N ASP A 109 0.39 -8.63 3.24
CA ASP A 109 0.95 -9.13 1.98
C ASP A 109 0.51 -8.25 0.79
N LEU A 110 -0.75 -7.83 0.76
CA LEU A 110 -1.24 -6.91 -0.27
C LEU A 110 -0.54 -5.55 -0.21
N ASP A 111 -0.36 -4.97 0.98
CA ASP A 111 0.38 -3.73 1.19
C ASP A 111 1.80 -3.84 0.63
N ILE A 112 2.53 -4.90 1.00
CA ILE A 112 3.89 -5.13 0.49
C ILE A 112 3.89 -5.26 -1.03
N LEU A 113 2.97 -6.05 -1.60
CA LEU A 113 2.91 -6.25 -3.05
C LEU A 113 2.63 -4.97 -3.84
N LEU A 114 1.86 -4.04 -3.27
CA LEU A 114 1.59 -2.74 -3.87
C LEU A 114 2.78 -1.79 -3.70
N ILE A 115 3.38 -1.74 -2.51
CA ILE A 115 4.56 -0.90 -2.22
C ILE A 115 5.74 -1.31 -3.10
N MET A 116 5.97 -2.61 -3.30
CA MET A 116 7.03 -3.12 -4.17
C MET A 116 6.91 -2.64 -5.62
N LYS A 117 5.74 -2.20 -6.07
CA LYS A 117 5.52 -1.68 -7.44
C LYS A 117 5.84 -0.19 -7.58
N ILE A 118 5.95 0.56 -6.47
CA ILE A 118 6.26 1.99 -6.51
C ILE A 118 7.66 2.17 -7.11
N ASN A 119 7.72 2.89 -8.23
CA ASN A 119 9.00 3.21 -8.87
C ASN A 119 9.59 4.46 -8.23
N PRO A 120 10.93 4.56 -8.09
CA PRO A 120 11.59 5.76 -7.59
C PRO A 120 11.20 7.03 -8.38
N SER A 121 10.98 6.90 -9.68
CA SER A 121 10.54 8.00 -10.55
C SER A 121 9.18 8.59 -10.18
N GLU A 122 8.31 7.83 -9.49
CA GLU A 122 7.00 8.33 -9.02
C GLU A 122 7.14 9.17 -7.74
N LEU A 123 8.30 9.11 -7.08
CA LEU A 123 8.59 9.82 -5.83
C LEU A 123 9.36 11.11 -6.09
N VAL A 124 10.25 11.07 -7.10
CA VAL A 124 10.94 12.25 -7.60
C VAL A 124 9.88 13.16 -8.23
N ASP A 125 9.84 14.42 -7.79
CA ASP A 125 8.90 15.46 -8.26
C ASP A 125 7.43 15.31 -7.79
N TYR A 126 7.11 14.39 -6.88
CA TYR A 126 5.81 14.39 -6.21
C TYR A 126 5.70 15.62 -5.28
N ASP A 127 4.79 16.52 -5.61
CA ASP A 127 4.55 17.81 -4.95
C ASP A 127 3.25 17.83 -4.14
N GLY A 128 2.73 16.66 -3.79
CA GLY A 128 1.41 16.51 -3.17
C GLY A 128 0.28 16.27 -4.19
N VAL A 129 0.49 16.56 -5.48
CA VAL A 129 -0.53 16.42 -6.52
C VAL A 129 -0.40 15.11 -7.29
N PHE A 130 -1.48 14.32 -7.28
CA PHE A 130 -1.54 13.08 -8.07
C PHE A 130 -1.77 13.38 -9.55
N ARG A 131 -0.89 12.85 -10.40
CA ARG A 131 -0.99 12.92 -11.86
C ARG A 131 -1.05 11.48 -12.34
N GLU A 132 -2.14 11.12 -13.03
CA GLU A 132 -2.53 9.72 -13.27
C GLU A 132 -1.43 8.87 -13.93
N ASN A 133 -0.66 9.47 -14.84
CA ASN A 133 0.39 8.75 -15.58
C ASN A 133 1.76 8.78 -14.88
N GLU A 134 1.98 9.70 -13.94
CA GLU A 134 3.26 9.87 -13.24
C GLU A 134 3.29 9.15 -11.89
N HIS A 135 2.12 8.99 -11.25
CA HIS A 135 2.00 8.51 -9.87
C HIS A 135 1.08 7.28 -9.76
N LEU A 136 1.10 6.39 -10.76
CA LEU A 136 0.15 5.29 -10.89
C LEU A 136 0.14 4.34 -9.68
N ASN A 137 1.32 3.88 -9.22
CA ASN A 137 1.42 2.94 -8.09
C ASN A 137 1.18 3.64 -6.75
N LEU A 138 1.54 4.92 -6.63
CA LEU A 138 1.12 5.72 -5.47
C LEU A 138 -0.40 5.84 -5.41
N ASN A 139 -1.05 6.07 -6.56
CA ASN A 139 -2.50 6.17 -6.66
C ASN A 139 -3.18 4.84 -6.30
N TYR A 140 -2.60 3.70 -6.68
CA TYR A 140 -3.09 2.38 -6.26
C TYR A 140 -3.13 2.23 -4.75
N MET A 141 -2.05 2.58 -4.05
CA MET A 141 -2.01 2.51 -2.59
C MET A 141 -3.04 3.43 -1.95
N LYS A 142 -3.14 4.68 -2.44
CA LYS A 142 -4.13 5.66 -1.97
C LYS A 142 -5.56 5.15 -2.15
N ASN A 143 -5.89 4.67 -3.35
CA ASN A 143 -7.22 4.15 -3.66
C ASN A 143 -7.53 2.87 -2.87
N LYS A 144 -6.56 1.97 -2.73
CA LYS A 144 -6.71 0.76 -1.90
C LYS A 144 -7.05 1.15 -0.47
N ASN A 145 -6.33 2.10 0.12
CA ASN A 145 -6.56 2.52 1.50
C ASN A 145 -7.93 3.18 1.68
N ARG A 146 -8.29 4.12 0.79
CA ARG A 146 -9.61 4.77 0.79
C ARG A 146 -10.75 3.76 0.66
N GLY A 147 -10.64 2.86 -0.32
CA GLY A 147 -11.61 1.78 -0.53
C GLY A 147 -11.73 0.85 0.67
N LEU A 148 -10.61 0.49 1.31
CA LEU A 148 -10.59 -0.33 2.52
C LEU A 148 -11.29 0.37 3.69
N ILE A 149 -10.98 1.64 3.97
CA ILE A 149 -11.63 2.43 5.02
C ILE A 149 -13.16 2.43 4.83
N ASN A 150 -13.60 2.69 3.61
CA ASN A 150 -15.01 2.75 3.26
C ASN A 150 -15.70 1.39 3.39
N PHE A 151 -15.05 0.33 2.90
CA PHE A 151 -15.54 -1.02 3.03
C PHE A 151 -15.69 -1.42 4.50
N LEU A 152 -14.66 -1.20 5.33
CA LEU A 152 -14.70 -1.52 6.76
C LEU A 152 -15.78 -0.73 7.48
N SER A 153 -15.91 0.57 7.21
CA SER A 153 -16.95 1.43 7.79
C SER A 153 -18.35 0.87 7.49
N SER A 154 -18.57 0.37 6.26
CA SER A 154 -19.86 -0.22 5.86
C SER A 154 -20.23 -1.49 6.64
N LEU A 155 -19.24 -2.20 7.18
CA LEU A 155 -19.40 -3.46 7.90
C LEU A 155 -19.64 -3.25 9.41
N MET A 156 -19.33 -2.08 9.94
CA MET A 156 -19.41 -1.73 11.37
C MET A 156 -20.86 -1.39 11.78
N LYS A 157 -21.75 -2.38 11.68
CA LYS A 157 -23.17 -2.23 12.02
C LYS A 157 -23.53 -2.71 13.43
N ASN A 158 -22.70 -3.55 14.05
CA ASN A 158 -23.00 -4.16 15.33
C ASN A 158 -21.74 -4.60 16.10
N SER A 159 -21.91 -4.89 17.39
CA SER A 159 -20.81 -5.30 18.27
C SER A 159 -20.08 -6.58 17.85
N LYS A 160 -20.71 -7.48 17.09
CA LYS A 160 -20.04 -8.70 16.61
C LYS A 160 -19.01 -8.34 15.54
N THR A 161 -19.34 -7.44 14.62
CA THR A 161 -18.41 -6.97 13.59
C THR A 161 -17.30 -6.12 14.22
N HIS A 162 -17.61 -5.26 15.19
CA HIS A 162 -16.60 -4.49 15.94
C HIS A 162 -15.55 -5.42 16.58
N ARG A 163 -15.98 -6.43 17.34
CA ARG A 163 -15.06 -7.39 17.98
C ARG A 163 -14.19 -8.15 16.98
N TYR A 164 -14.75 -8.53 15.84
CA TYR A 164 -13.99 -9.19 14.78
C TYR A 164 -12.89 -8.26 14.23
N LEU A 165 -13.23 -7.00 13.91
CA LEU A 165 -12.29 -6.03 13.34
C LEU A 165 -11.23 -5.58 14.36
N LEU A 166 -11.58 -5.40 15.64
CA LEU A 166 -10.61 -5.14 16.71
C LEU A 166 -9.58 -6.27 16.86
N LYS A 167 -10.01 -7.54 16.71
CA LYS A 167 -9.07 -8.68 16.67
C LYS A 167 -8.14 -8.61 15.46
N VAL A 168 -8.63 -8.16 14.30
CA VAL A 168 -7.78 -7.95 13.11
C VAL A 168 -6.76 -6.85 13.39
N MET A 169 -7.18 -5.71 13.97
CA MET A 169 -6.27 -4.61 14.33
C MET A 169 -5.16 -5.05 15.29
N LYS A 170 -5.48 -5.85 16.32
CA LYS A 170 -4.46 -6.42 17.21
C LYS A 170 -3.42 -7.24 16.45
N HIS A 171 -3.85 -8.02 15.47
CA HIS A 171 -2.92 -8.76 14.62
C HIS A 171 -2.14 -7.86 13.67
N LEU A 172 -2.73 -6.81 13.10
CA LEU A 172 -2.01 -5.83 12.28
C LEU A 172 -0.92 -5.10 13.09
N LYS A 173 -1.23 -4.70 14.32
CA LYS A 173 -0.26 -4.12 15.28
C LYS A 173 0.89 -5.08 15.55
N ASN A 174 0.61 -6.35 15.83
CA ASN A 174 1.66 -7.36 16.04
C ASN A 174 2.51 -7.61 14.80
N LEU A 175 1.92 -7.47 13.61
CA LEU A 175 2.66 -7.53 12.36
C LEU A 175 3.46 -6.26 12.11
N LYS A 176 3.25 -5.16 12.84
CA LYS A 176 3.79 -3.82 12.51
C LYS A 176 3.34 -3.32 11.14
N ASN A 177 2.13 -3.68 10.72
CA ASN A 177 1.52 -3.09 9.53
C ASN A 177 0.77 -1.81 9.92
N LEU A 178 1.50 -0.69 9.99
CA LEU A 178 0.92 0.60 10.40
C LEU A 178 -0.04 1.15 9.35
N ASN A 179 0.20 0.90 8.06
CA ASN A 179 -0.69 1.33 6.97
C ASN A 179 -2.12 0.80 7.09
N SER A 180 -2.28 -0.53 7.16
CA SER A 180 -3.61 -1.13 7.29
C SER A 180 -4.18 -0.91 8.70
N LEU A 181 -3.34 -0.79 9.74
CA LEU A 181 -3.82 -0.45 11.09
C LEU A 181 -4.48 0.93 11.11
N GLU A 182 -3.85 1.92 10.48
CA GLU A 182 -4.39 3.27 10.33
C GLU A 182 -5.72 3.28 9.54
N CYS A 183 -5.82 2.47 8.47
CA CYS A 183 -7.07 2.33 7.72
C CYS A 183 -8.22 1.81 8.62
N PHE A 184 -7.95 0.81 9.46
CA PHE A 184 -8.96 0.31 10.40
C PHE A 184 -9.31 1.36 11.44
N SER A 185 -8.32 2.06 11.99
CA SER A 185 -8.50 3.15 12.95
C SER A 185 -9.44 4.23 12.40
N LYS A 186 -9.14 4.74 11.19
CA LYS A 186 -9.98 5.73 10.50
C LYS A 186 -11.41 5.24 10.28
N ALA A 187 -11.60 3.95 9.97
CA ALA A 187 -12.94 3.38 9.85
C ALA A 187 -13.71 3.36 11.18
N PHE A 188 -13.03 3.06 12.30
CA PHE A 188 -13.61 3.05 13.65
C PHE A 188 -13.96 4.44 14.18
N ARG A 189 -13.14 5.47 13.89
CA ARG A 189 -13.36 6.85 14.37
C ARG A 189 -14.69 7.44 13.93
N ASN A 190 -15.27 6.94 12.83
CA ASN A 190 -16.55 7.39 12.30
C ASN A 190 -17.76 6.64 12.89
N GLN A 191 -17.55 5.73 13.85
CA GLN A 191 -18.61 4.88 14.40
C GLN A 191 -18.95 5.23 15.85
N ARG A 192 -20.22 4.99 16.21
CA ARG A 192 -20.64 4.99 17.61
C ARG A 192 -20.28 3.64 18.24
N LEU A 193 -19.28 3.66 19.11
CA LEU A 193 -18.77 2.48 19.81
C LEU A 193 -19.27 2.44 21.25
N LYS A 194 -19.41 1.22 21.79
CA LYS A 194 -19.66 1.03 23.23
C LYS A 194 -18.38 1.31 24.02
N THR A 195 -18.51 1.65 25.31
CA THR A 195 -17.36 1.95 26.19
C THR A 195 -16.29 0.85 26.19
N GLU A 196 -16.69 -0.42 26.23
CA GLU A 196 -15.75 -1.56 26.16
C GLU A 196 -15.00 -1.61 24.81
N GLU A 197 -15.70 -1.35 23.71
CA GLU A 197 -15.12 -1.34 22.36
C GLU A 197 -14.16 -0.14 22.19
N LEU A 198 -14.51 1.02 22.76
CA LEU A 198 -13.65 2.21 22.82
C LEU A 198 -12.37 1.94 23.61
N SER A 199 -12.47 1.34 24.79
CA SER A 199 -11.29 1.01 25.61
C SER A 199 -10.33 0.08 24.87
N HIS A 200 -10.86 -0.96 24.22
CA HIS A 200 -10.05 -1.85 23.38
C HIS A 200 -9.41 -1.14 22.18
N LEU A 201 -10.15 -0.24 21.52
CA LEU A 201 -9.64 0.55 20.41
C LEU A 201 -8.49 1.44 20.87
N SER A 202 -8.68 2.20 21.96
CA SER A 202 -7.67 3.10 22.51
C SER A 202 -6.37 2.37 22.87
N ALA A 203 -6.46 1.18 23.47
CA ALA A 203 -5.28 0.36 23.79
C ALA A 203 -4.52 -0.14 22.54
N ILE A 204 -5.24 -0.36 21.43
CA ILE A 204 -4.60 -0.75 20.17
C ILE A 204 -3.97 0.50 19.51
N GLU A 205 -4.69 1.61 19.50
CA GLU A 205 -4.32 2.86 18.84
C GLU A 205 -3.32 3.73 19.59
N GLU A 206 -2.86 3.33 20.78
CA GLU A 206 -1.89 4.08 21.59
C GLU A 206 -0.70 4.62 20.78
N ASP A 207 -0.23 3.86 19.79
CA ASP A 207 0.93 4.20 18.96
C ASP A 207 0.59 4.95 17.65
N ILE A 208 -0.68 5.18 17.36
CA ILE A 208 -1.16 5.73 16.07
C ILE A 208 -2.34 6.73 16.20
N ASN A 209 -2.68 7.13 17.42
CA ASN A 209 -3.90 7.91 17.71
C ASN A 209 -3.85 9.34 17.13
N THR A 210 -2.66 9.91 16.99
CA THR A 210 -2.42 11.26 16.46
C THR A 210 -1.28 11.24 15.46
N TYR A 211 -1.19 12.27 14.62
CA TYR A 211 -0.08 12.42 13.67
C TYR A 211 1.28 12.43 14.37
N PHE A 212 1.40 13.18 15.46
CA PHE A 212 2.65 13.29 16.23
C PHE A 212 3.07 11.95 16.83
N VAL A 213 2.13 11.21 17.42
CA VAL A 213 2.42 9.89 17.99
C VAL A 213 2.78 8.89 16.89
N LEU A 214 2.08 8.91 15.75
CA LEU A 214 2.40 8.06 14.60
C LEU A 214 3.82 8.32 14.09
N ARG A 215 4.23 9.59 13.97
CA ARG A 215 5.58 10.02 13.60
C ARG A 215 6.63 9.46 14.56
N GLN A 216 6.42 9.66 15.87
CA GLN A 216 7.33 9.14 16.90
C GLN A 216 7.45 7.62 16.85
N THR A 217 6.34 6.91 16.66
CA THR A 217 6.34 5.45 16.50
C THR A 217 7.18 5.00 15.32
N VAL A 218 7.02 5.67 14.17
CA VAL A 218 7.80 5.38 12.95
C VAL A 218 9.29 5.64 13.16
N ASP A 219 9.65 6.76 13.76
CA ASP A 219 11.06 7.10 14.01
C ASP A 219 11.70 6.10 14.98
N CYS A 220 10.99 5.72 16.05
CA CYS A 220 11.40 4.66 16.98
C CYS A 220 11.56 3.29 16.28
N TYR A 221 10.70 2.96 15.33
CA TYR A 221 10.80 1.71 14.57
C TYR A 221 12.04 1.71 13.64
N HIS A 222 12.34 2.84 12.99
CA HIS A 222 13.56 2.99 12.20
C HIS A 222 14.81 2.89 13.08
N GLU A 223 14.87 3.60 14.20
CA GLU A 223 16.02 3.57 15.13
C GLU A 223 16.30 2.17 15.68
N LYS A 224 15.24 1.39 15.93
CA LYS A 224 15.34 0.00 16.40
C LYS A 224 15.57 -1.01 15.28
N GLY A 225 15.61 -0.57 14.02
CA GLY A 225 15.77 -1.44 12.85
C GLY A 225 14.62 -2.44 12.67
N PHE A 226 13.40 -2.10 13.10
CA PHE A 226 12.25 -2.97 12.92
C PHE A 226 11.80 -3.01 11.47
N GLU A 227 11.39 -4.19 11.00
CA GLU A 227 10.62 -4.32 9.76
C GLU A 227 9.16 -3.91 10.05
N PHE A 228 8.66 -2.89 9.35
CA PHE A 228 7.29 -2.42 9.47
C PHE A 228 6.73 -1.93 8.11
N ILE A 229 5.40 -1.84 7.97
CA ILE A 229 4.78 -1.24 6.78
C ILE A 229 4.46 0.20 7.13
N TYR A 230 5.12 1.12 6.43
CA TYR A 230 4.98 2.55 6.64
C TYR A 230 3.54 3.02 6.41
N PRO A 231 2.97 3.86 7.29
CA PRO A 231 1.64 4.45 7.09
C PRO A 231 1.62 5.34 5.84
N PHE A 232 0.79 4.99 4.86
CA PHE A 232 0.94 5.57 3.51
C PHE A 232 0.64 7.06 3.42
N ASP A 233 -0.21 7.61 4.29
CA ASP A 233 -0.47 9.06 4.31
C ASP A 233 0.76 9.84 4.80
N LEU A 234 1.47 9.31 5.82
CA LEU A 234 2.74 9.87 6.26
C LEU A 234 3.84 9.66 5.22
N PHE A 235 3.83 8.53 4.52
CA PHE A 235 4.76 8.24 3.41
C PHE A 235 4.67 9.34 2.36
N LEU A 236 3.45 9.67 1.90
CA LEU A 236 3.26 10.73 0.91
C LEU A 236 3.70 12.08 1.44
N LYS A 237 3.42 12.35 2.73
CA LYS A 237 3.81 13.60 3.37
C LYS A 237 5.34 13.77 3.43
N ASP A 238 6.07 12.72 3.77
CA ASP A 238 7.54 12.79 3.82
C ASP A 238 8.16 12.96 2.43
N VAL A 239 7.57 12.38 1.39
CA VAL A 239 8.01 12.59 0.00
C VAL A 239 7.75 14.03 -0.43
N GLU A 240 6.53 14.54 -0.19
CA GLU A 240 6.15 15.93 -0.47
C GLU A 240 7.08 16.91 0.26
N ASP A 241 7.28 16.73 1.57
CA ASP A 241 8.10 17.63 2.39
C ASP A 241 9.56 17.64 1.92
N SER A 242 10.11 16.49 1.53
CA SER A 242 11.48 16.41 1.00
C SER A 242 11.61 17.13 -0.35
N ASN A 243 10.64 16.97 -1.25
CA ASN A 243 10.68 17.58 -2.58
C ASN A 243 10.45 19.10 -2.53
N LEU A 244 9.63 19.58 -1.60
CA LEU A 244 9.36 21.02 -1.42
C LEU A 244 10.46 21.72 -0.61
N ASN A 245 11.13 21.01 0.30
CA ASN A 245 12.12 21.59 1.23
C ASN A 245 13.52 20.99 1.03
N ILE A 246 14.07 21.12 -0.18
CA ILE A 246 15.35 20.51 -0.61
C ILE A 246 16.54 20.81 0.34
N ASN A 247 16.48 21.90 1.10
CA ASN A 247 17.54 22.30 2.03
C ASN A 247 17.31 21.86 3.50
N GLN A 248 16.21 21.15 3.79
CA GLN A 248 15.96 20.63 5.13
C GLN A 248 16.55 19.24 5.29
N GLU A 249 17.54 19.14 6.17
CA GLU A 249 18.23 17.90 6.50
C GLU A 249 17.27 16.83 7.04
N ASP A 250 16.39 17.22 7.97
CA ASP A 250 15.41 16.30 8.56
C ASP A 250 14.47 15.69 7.52
N ALA A 251 13.96 16.49 6.58
CA ALA A 251 13.09 16.01 5.51
C ALA A 251 13.83 15.06 4.56
N SER A 252 15.07 15.41 4.22
CA SER A 252 15.94 14.58 3.38
C SER A 252 16.26 13.23 4.03
N MET A 253 16.59 13.23 5.32
CA MET A 253 16.88 12.01 6.08
C MET A 253 15.67 11.07 6.17
N ARG A 254 14.46 11.62 6.33
CA ARG A 254 13.22 10.83 6.29
C ARG A 254 12.98 10.21 4.92
N PHE A 255 13.19 10.97 3.85
CA PHE A 255 13.09 10.46 2.49
C PHE A 255 14.10 9.33 2.23
N CYS A 256 15.36 9.49 2.67
CA CYS A 256 16.37 8.43 2.55
C CYS A 256 15.95 7.13 3.25
N ARG A 257 15.46 7.20 4.50
CA ARG A 257 14.97 6.02 5.24
C ARG A 257 13.80 5.33 4.55
N LEU A 258 12.91 6.12 3.94
CA LEU A 258 11.77 5.63 3.18
C LEU A 258 12.24 4.93 1.89
N MET A 259 13.23 5.47 1.19
CA MET A 259 13.87 4.83 0.04
C MET A 259 14.58 3.53 0.41
N GLU A 260 15.31 3.50 1.52
CA GLU A 260 15.94 2.28 2.05
C GLU A 260 14.90 1.18 2.30
N MET A 261 13.75 1.54 2.90
CA MET A 261 12.63 0.61 3.10
C MET A 261 12.06 0.09 1.77
N LEU A 262 11.85 0.95 0.78
CA LEU A 262 11.34 0.53 -0.54
C LEU A 262 12.30 -0.44 -1.22
N VAL A 263 13.60 -0.10 -1.25
CA VAL A 263 14.65 -0.92 -1.85
C VAL A 263 14.77 -2.25 -1.13
N GLY A 264 14.72 -2.26 0.21
CA GLY A 264 14.74 -3.49 1.00
C GLY A 264 13.55 -4.40 0.71
N LEU A 265 12.34 -3.84 0.52
CA LEU A 265 11.14 -4.60 0.16
C LEU A 265 11.24 -5.18 -1.25
N GLN A 266 11.71 -4.38 -2.21
CA GLN A 266 11.88 -4.81 -3.61
C GLN A 266 12.95 -5.90 -3.76
N ASN A 267 14.02 -5.84 -2.97
CA ASN A 267 15.10 -6.82 -2.97
C ASN A 267 14.82 -8.06 -2.09
N ASN A 268 13.63 -8.17 -1.50
CA ASN A 268 13.26 -9.24 -0.56
C ASN A 268 14.21 -9.37 0.64
N VAL A 269 14.76 -8.25 1.10
CA VAL A 269 15.62 -8.21 2.30
C VAL A 269 14.78 -8.45 3.56
N TYR A 270 13.50 -8.04 3.54
CA TYR A 270 12.60 -8.15 4.69
C TYR A 270 11.90 -9.52 4.80
N THR A 271 11.90 -10.11 6.00
CA THR A 271 11.25 -11.40 6.30
C THR A 271 9.97 -11.22 7.09
N TRP A 272 8.87 -11.00 6.38
CA TRP A 272 7.56 -10.80 6.99
C TRP A 272 6.87 -12.13 7.37
N GLY A 273 7.00 -12.57 8.63
CA GLY A 273 6.37 -13.81 9.12
C GLY A 273 6.88 -14.26 10.50
N PRO A 274 6.08 -14.96 11.33
CA PRO A 274 6.58 -15.59 12.57
C PRO A 274 7.57 -16.73 12.32
N ASP A 275 7.63 -17.25 11.09
CA ASP A 275 8.32 -18.51 10.81
C ASP A 275 9.63 -18.33 10.02
N ASN A 276 10.13 -17.09 9.84
CA ASN A 276 11.33 -16.80 9.03
C ASN A 276 11.36 -17.48 7.65
N GLU A 277 10.20 -17.92 7.15
CA GLU A 277 10.09 -18.50 5.84
C GLU A 277 10.34 -17.38 4.84
N LYS A 278 11.52 -17.43 4.21
CA LYS A 278 11.87 -16.69 2.98
C LYS A 278 11.00 -17.14 1.81
N GLU A 279 9.73 -17.44 2.04
CA GLU A 279 8.80 -17.77 0.99
C GLU A 279 8.41 -16.47 0.30
N ASN A 280 8.73 -16.40 -0.98
CA ASN A 280 8.42 -15.26 -1.84
C ASN A 280 6.94 -14.89 -1.67
N ILE A 281 6.65 -13.66 -1.24
CA ILE A 281 5.29 -13.17 -0.98
C ILE A 281 4.38 -13.38 -2.21
N LYS A 282 4.93 -13.27 -3.41
CA LYS A 282 4.21 -13.51 -4.68
C LYS A 282 3.73 -14.96 -4.83
N LYS A 283 4.42 -15.94 -4.20
CA LYS A 283 4.04 -17.37 -4.23
C LYS A 283 3.00 -17.71 -3.16
N ARG A 284 3.08 -17.10 -1.96
CA ARG A 284 2.17 -17.40 -0.85
C ARG A 284 0.81 -16.72 -0.97
N PHE A 285 0.75 -15.55 -1.62
CA PHE A 285 -0.46 -14.74 -1.69
C PHE A 285 -1.49 -15.36 -2.64
N LYS A 286 -2.54 -15.96 -2.08
CA LYS A 286 -3.55 -16.68 -2.87
C LYS A 286 -4.39 -15.71 -3.68
N HIS A 287 -4.43 -15.90 -5.01
CA HIS A 287 -5.16 -15.07 -5.97
C HIS A 287 -6.64 -14.85 -5.65
N LYS A 288 -7.30 -15.82 -5.00
CA LYS A 288 -8.66 -15.65 -4.46
C LYS A 288 -8.78 -14.44 -3.54
N TYR A 289 -7.86 -14.30 -2.57
CA TYR A 289 -7.90 -13.23 -1.58
C TYR A 289 -7.38 -11.91 -2.14
N GLU A 290 -6.39 -11.97 -3.03
CA GLU A 290 -5.96 -10.80 -3.81
C GLU A 290 -7.14 -10.14 -4.52
N HIS A 291 -7.85 -10.94 -5.33
CA HIS A 291 -9.00 -10.46 -6.08
C HIS A 291 -10.11 -9.95 -5.16
N PHE A 292 -10.47 -10.72 -4.12
CA PHE A 292 -11.46 -10.32 -3.13
C PHE A 292 -11.14 -8.94 -2.51
N LEU A 293 -9.91 -8.73 -2.02
CA LEU A 293 -9.53 -7.48 -1.38
C LEU A 293 -9.54 -6.29 -2.35
N LEU A 294 -8.98 -6.47 -3.55
CA LEU A 294 -8.95 -5.39 -4.56
C LEU A 294 -10.35 -5.07 -5.09
N PHE A 295 -11.20 -6.07 -5.30
CA PHE A 295 -12.59 -5.89 -5.71
C PHE A 295 -13.39 -5.07 -4.70
N TYR A 296 -13.32 -5.44 -3.41
CA TYR A 296 -14.03 -4.68 -2.39
C TYR A 296 -13.43 -3.29 -2.17
N ALA A 297 -12.11 -3.12 -2.26
CA ALA A 297 -11.52 -1.78 -2.23
C ALA A 297 -12.06 -0.92 -3.38
N SER A 298 -12.09 -1.45 -4.62
CA SER A 298 -12.65 -0.73 -5.76
C SER A 298 -14.12 -0.39 -5.58
N LYS A 299 -14.93 -1.37 -5.18
CA LYS A 299 -16.39 -1.22 -5.05
C LYS A 299 -16.77 -0.11 -4.06
N TRP A 300 -15.96 0.08 -3.03
CA TRP A 300 -16.20 1.06 -1.97
C TRP A 300 -15.42 2.37 -2.14
N LEU A 301 -14.61 2.51 -3.20
CA LEU A 301 -13.72 3.66 -3.40
C LEU A 301 -14.47 5.00 -3.45
N ASN A 302 -15.56 5.05 -4.21
CA ASN A 302 -16.34 6.27 -4.46
C ASN A 302 -17.52 6.48 -3.51
N VAL A 303 -17.68 5.60 -2.51
CA VAL A 303 -18.73 5.78 -1.51
C VAL A 303 -18.34 6.96 -0.62
N LYS A 304 -19.17 8.01 -0.63
CA LYS A 304 -19.06 9.12 0.32
C LYS A 304 -19.40 8.59 1.72
N THR A 305 -18.38 8.16 2.43
CA THR A 305 -18.39 8.08 3.88
C THR A 305 -18.13 9.48 4.40
N ASN A 306 -18.64 9.82 5.59
CA ASN A 306 -18.29 11.06 6.30
C ASN A 306 -16.84 10.98 6.82
N VAL A 307 -15.89 10.67 5.93
CA VAL A 307 -14.47 10.81 6.22
C VAL A 307 -14.22 12.30 6.21
N VAL A 308 -14.02 12.85 7.41
CA VAL A 308 -13.42 14.17 7.55
C VAL A 308 -12.08 14.08 6.84
N ASP A 309 -11.98 14.85 5.76
CA ASP A 309 -10.76 15.04 4.99
C ASP A 309 -9.81 15.76 5.96
N ASN A 310 -9.10 15.00 6.79
CA ASN A 310 -7.97 15.51 7.53
C ASN A 310 -6.87 15.74 6.50
N ARG A 311 -7.05 16.78 5.68
CA ARG A 311 -5.92 17.57 5.25
C ARG A 311 -5.12 17.79 6.52
N LEU A 312 -3.85 17.42 6.49
CA LEU A 312 -2.85 17.75 7.49
C LEU A 312 -2.69 19.27 7.49
N GLU A 313 -3.75 20.00 7.83
CA GLU A 313 -3.69 21.39 8.16
C GLU A 313 -3.11 21.43 9.56
N SER A 314 -1.89 21.94 9.60
CA SER A 314 -1.24 22.50 10.77
C SER A 314 -2.24 23.31 11.59
N ASN A 315 -2.87 22.69 12.58
CA ASN A 315 -3.56 23.40 13.62
C ASN A 315 -3.13 22.79 14.94
N GLU A 316 -2.20 23.49 15.58
CA GLU A 316 -2.19 23.66 17.02
C GLU A 316 -3.62 24.05 17.46
N GLY A 317 -4.43 23.04 17.72
CA GLY A 317 -5.85 23.18 17.99
C GLY A 317 -6.24 22.21 19.08
N ILE A 318 -6.14 22.71 20.31
CA ILE A 318 -6.55 22.09 21.56
C ILE A 318 -7.85 21.29 21.38
N PHE A 319 -7.76 19.96 21.53
CA PHE A 319 -8.92 19.16 21.91
C PHE A 319 -8.81 18.81 23.39
N LEU A 320 -9.26 19.76 24.21
CA LEU A 320 -9.83 19.45 25.52
C LEU A 320 -11.21 18.84 25.26
N PHE A 321 -11.39 17.57 25.62
CA PHE A 321 -12.73 17.05 25.91
C PHE A 321 -12.77 16.62 27.37
N LEU A 322 -13.49 17.44 28.15
CA LEU A 322 -14.28 17.01 29.30
C LEU A 322 -15.52 16.25 28.80
#